data_AF-A0A2V9N6V2-F1
#
_entry.id   AF-A0A2V9N6V2-F1
#
_cell.length_a   1.000
_cell.length_b   1.000
_cell.length_c   1.000
_cell.angle_alpha   90.00
_cell.angle_beta   90.00
_cell.angle_gamma   90.00
#
_symmetry.space_group_name_H-M   'P 1'
#
loop_
_entity.id
_entity.type
_entity.pdbx_description
1 polymer ?
#
loop_
_entity_poly.entity_id
_entity_poly.type
_entity_poly.pdbx_seq_one_letter_code
_entity_poly.pdbx_strand_id
1 'polypeptide(L)'
;MAGHETPDFNFESDSTSWLSVNHAIPLHEDVVVSGRLDKLAKIAAAWNYAKSRWNPRYVMKLDADDLISARLVQWLENFGDQPGYLIKHGWIWRSGSRCVLHSTEYLDRVCASCLVIRTDIADQEGPFRTGVEGMRFDQLSASFAAADHYSLVPGSGTSTVLLNDSHQRYAAQFAFLGHKLSSVPFKAVVYRTGNPESNSAGLKAEWPTPRMILGTIRRTRLITKNLRREFALDFVG
;
A
#
# COMPACT_ATOMS: atom_id res chain seq x y z
N MET A 1 13.27 -1.69 6.05
CA MET A 1 12.49 -2.87 5.63
C MET A 1 12.47 -3.88 6.76
N ALA A 2 11.47 -4.76 6.82
CA ALA A 2 11.41 -5.83 7.81
C ALA A 2 10.99 -7.16 7.17
N GLY A 3 11.68 -8.24 7.51
CA GLY A 3 11.42 -9.56 6.94
C GLY A 3 12.16 -10.67 7.68
N HIS A 4 11.84 -11.92 7.35
CA HIS A 4 12.50 -13.08 7.95
C HIS A 4 13.88 -13.32 7.35
N GLU A 5 14.01 -13.14 6.04
CA GLU A 5 15.23 -13.40 5.29
C GLU A 5 15.96 -12.09 5.00
N THR A 6 17.24 -12.04 5.36
CA THR A 6 18.07 -10.86 5.14
C THR A 6 18.33 -10.69 3.64
N PRO A 7 18.19 -9.47 3.08
CA PRO A 7 18.51 -9.22 1.68
C PRO A 7 19.98 -9.53 1.38
N ASP A 8 20.24 -10.00 0.17
CA ASP A 8 21.58 -10.32 -0.34
C ASP A 8 22.36 -9.08 -0.83
N PHE A 9 21.79 -7.88 -0.63
CA PHE A 9 22.40 -6.59 -0.92
C PHE A 9 22.51 -5.74 0.35
N ASN A 10 23.49 -4.82 0.36
CA ASN A 10 23.69 -3.93 1.50
C ASN A 10 22.55 -2.90 1.58
N PHE A 11 21.83 -2.91 2.70
CA PHE A 11 20.64 -2.08 2.92
C PHE A 11 20.85 -0.96 3.96
N GLU A 12 21.90 -1.04 4.77
CA GLU A 12 22.08 -0.14 5.91
C GLU A 12 22.64 1.22 5.51
N SER A 13 21.99 2.29 5.96
CA SER A 13 22.48 3.67 5.91
C SER A 13 21.86 4.48 7.05
N ASP A 14 22.16 5.78 7.14
CA ASP A 14 21.53 6.65 8.14
C ASP A 14 20.00 6.76 7.96
N SER A 15 19.50 6.55 6.74
CA SER A 15 18.09 6.69 6.36
C SER A 15 17.41 5.37 5.98
N THR A 16 18.14 4.25 5.98
CA THR A 16 17.62 2.92 5.63
C THR A 16 18.12 1.88 6.62
N SER A 17 17.23 0.99 7.07
CA SER A 17 17.61 -0.08 7.99
C SER A 17 16.78 -1.34 7.76
N TRP A 18 17.43 -2.49 7.88
CA TRP A 18 16.85 -3.82 7.81
C TRP A 18 16.56 -4.35 9.21
N LEU A 19 15.31 -4.74 9.44
CA LEU A 19 14.88 -5.38 10.66
C LEU A 19 14.59 -6.86 10.39
N SER A 20 15.48 -7.73 10.85
CA SER A 20 15.19 -9.17 10.87
C SER A 20 14.09 -9.46 11.90
N VAL A 21 13.04 -10.15 11.47
CA VAL A 21 11.95 -10.61 12.33
C VAL A 21 11.97 -12.13 12.45
N ASN A 22 11.82 -12.66 13.66
CA ASN A 22 11.92 -14.10 13.95
C ASN A 22 10.67 -14.67 14.62
N HIS A 23 9.51 -14.03 14.44
CA HIS A 23 8.24 -14.60 14.89
C HIS A 23 7.80 -15.77 14.01
N ALA A 24 7.09 -16.73 14.59
CA ALA A 24 6.46 -17.79 13.82
C ALA A 24 5.37 -17.20 12.91
N ILE A 25 5.28 -17.68 11.67
CA ILE A 25 4.19 -17.31 10.76
C ILE A 25 2.87 -17.74 11.42
N PRO A 26 1.91 -16.82 11.63
CA PRO A 26 0.65 -17.14 12.28
C PRO A 26 -0.08 -18.26 11.53
N LEU A 27 -0.36 -19.38 12.20
CA LEU A 27 -1.07 -20.50 11.60
C LEU A 27 -2.56 -20.14 11.45
N HIS A 28 -3.08 -20.30 10.24
CA HIS A 28 -4.49 -20.10 9.95
C HIS A 28 -4.93 -21.08 8.84
N GLU A 29 -6.20 -21.50 8.85
CA GLU A 29 -6.74 -22.44 7.85
C GLU A 29 -6.67 -21.87 6.42
N ASP A 30 -6.86 -20.56 6.31
CA ASP A 30 -6.64 -19.78 5.09
C ASP A 30 -5.21 -19.19 5.05
N VAL A 31 -4.43 -19.65 4.08
CA VAL A 31 -3.04 -19.21 3.82
C VAL A 31 -2.97 -17.71 3.49
N VAL A 32 -3.98 -17.13 2.85
CA VAL A 32 -4.03 -15.69 2.54
C VAL A 32 -4.15 -14.88 3.83
N VAL A 33 -4.96 -15.36 4.77
CA VAL A 33 -5.12 -14.75 6.10
C VAL A 33 -3.82 -14.87 6.90
N SER A 34 -3.20 -16.05 6.91
CA SER A 34 -1.87 -16.25 7.52
C SER A 34 -0.83 -15.26 7.01
N GLY A 35 -0.71 -15.09 5.69
CA GLY A 35 0.20 -14.13 5.07
C GLY A 35 -0.10 -12.67 5.41
N ARG A 36 -1.38 -12.31 5.55
CA ARG A 36 -1.79 -10.96 6.00
C ARG A 36 -1.42 -10.70 7.46
N LEU A 37 -1.60 -11.67 8.36
CA LEU A 37 -1.21 -11.54 9.76
C LEU A 37 0.30 -11.38 9.89
N ASP A 38 1.06 -12.20 9.16
CA ASP A 38 2.52 -12.10 9.12
C ASP A 38 2.97 -10.72 8.60
N LYS A 39 2.36 -10.23 7.52
CA LYS A 39 2.61 -8.87 7.00
C LYS A 39 2.34 -7.80 8.05
N LEU A 40 1.22 -7.88 8.77
CA LEU A 40 0.88 -6.93 9.84
C LEU A 40 1.88 -6.99 11.00
N ALA A 41 2.32 -8.18 11.40
CA ALA A 41 3.34 -8.35 12.45
C ALA A 41 4.69 -7.71 12.04
N LYS A 42 5.11 -7.90 10.79
CA LYS A 42 6.30 -7.26 10.21
C LYS A 42 6.19 -5.73 10.21
N ILE A 43 5.04 -5.20 9.78
CA ILE A 43 4.78 -3.75 9.78
C ILE A 43 4.80 -3.20 11.22
N ALA A 44 4.20 -3.89 12.18
CA ALA A 44 4.20 -3.49 13.58
C ALA A 44 5.62 -3.44 14.16
N ALA A 45 6.44 -4.46 13.89
CA ALA A 45 7.84 -4.48 14.31
C ALA A 45 8.64 -3.32 13.67
N ALA A 46 8.49 -3.13 12.36
CA ALA A 46 9.14 -2.04 11.63
C ALA A 46 8.70 -0.66 12.16
N TRP A 47 7.42 -0.51 12.49
CA TRP A 47 6.88 0.74 13.01
C TRP A 47 7.42 1.08 14.40
N ASN A 48 7.47 0.11 15.31
CA ASN A 48 8.05 0.29 16.63
C ASN A 48 9.54 0.67 16.54
N TYR A 49 10.29 0.00 15.67
CA TYR A 49 11.68 0.35 15.40
C TYR A 49 11.81 1.78 14.86
N ALA A 50 11.04 2.14 13.83
CA ALA A 50 11.07 3.45 13.21
C ALA A 50 10.75 4.59 14.19
N LYS A 51 9.73 4.39 15.06
CA LYS A 51 9.41 5.34 16.14
C LYS A 51 10.61 5.60 17.03
N SER A 52 11.25 4.53 17.52
CA SER A 52 12.39 4.64 18.44
C SER A 52 13.64 5.23 17.79
N ARG A 53 13.86 4.96 16.50
CA ARG A 53 15.11 5.28 15.80
C ARG A 53 15.12 6.68 15.17
N TRP A 54 13.98 7.13 14.64
CA TRP A 54 13.90 8.32 13.80
C TRP A 54 12.85 9.35 14.24
N ASN A 55 11.92 9.00 15.15
CA ASN A 55 10.80 9.86 15.53
C ASN A 55 10.13 10.55 14.31
N PRO A 56 9.65 9.79 13.31
CA PRO A 56 9.22 10.36 12.05
C PRO A 56 7.94 11.20 12.20
N ARG A 57 7.76 12.19 11.32
CA ARG A 57 6.51 12.98 11.25
C ARG A 57 5.40 12.28 10.47
N TYR A 58 5.79 11.49 9.47
CA TYR A 58 4.88 10.72 8.62
C TYR A 58 5.38 9.28 8.48
N VAL A 59 4.45 8.35 8.28
CA VAL A 59 4.71 6.94 8.01
C VAL A 59 3.88 6.47 6.81
N MET A 60 4.43 5.55 6.03
CA MET A 60 3.76 4.91 4.90
C MET A 60 4.14 3.43 4.88
N LYS A 61 3.14 2.55 4.67
CA LYS A 61 3.37 1.16 4.31
C LYS A 61 3.80 1.12 2.84
N LEU A 62 4.88 0.41 2.54
CA LEU A 62 5.36 0.21 1.18
C LEU A 62 5.68 -1.27 1.00
N ASP A 63 5.06 -1.88 0.00
CA ASP A 63 5.35 -3.26 -0.37
C ASP A 63 6.73 -3.34 -1.03
N ALA A 64 7.44 -4.45 -0.81
CA ALA A 64 8.86 -4.57 -1.19
C ALA A 64 9.10 -4.51 -2.70
N ASP A 65 8.08 -4.81 -3.50
CA ASP A 65 8.11 -4.77 -4.95
C ASP A 65 7.51 -3.49 -5.56
N ASP A 66 6.99 -2.58 -4.73
CA ASP A 66 6.50 -1.28 -5.19
C ASP A 66 7.61 -0.23 -5.18
N LEU A 67 7.51 0.74 -6.09
CA LEU A 67 8.48 1.82 -6.18
C LEU A 67 7.82 3.14 -5.85
N ILE A 68 8.54 3.99 -5.13
CA ILE A 68 8.05 5.29 -4.69
C ILE A 68 8.85 6.42 -5.35
N SER A 69 8.16 7.51 -5.69
CA SER A 69 8.78 8.67 -6.32
C SER A 69 9.73 9.36 -5.35
N ALA A 70 10.96 9.61 -5.78
CA ALA A 70 11.94 10.39 -5.01
C ALA A 70 11.48 11.82 -4.66
N ARG A 71 10.40 12.31 -5.29
CA ARG A 71 9.80 13.63 -5.02
C ARG A 71 8.89 13.65 -3.81
N LEU A 72 8.45 12.49 -3.30
CA LEU A 72 7.43 12.42 -2.24
C LEU A 72 7.92 13.05 -0.93
N VAL A 73 9.14 12.73 -0.51
CA VAL A 73 9.70 13.25 0.74
C VAL A 73 9.85 14.77 0.67
N GLN A 74 10.46 15.29 -0.39
CA GLN A 74 10.60 16.74 -0.59
C GLN A 74 9.24 17.46 -0.67
N TRP A 75 8.23 16.83 -1.27
CA TRP A 75 6.88 17.39 -1.30
C TRP A 75 6.25 17.44 0.09
N LEU A 76 6.42 16.41 0.91
CA LEU A 76 5.96 16.39 2.30
C LEU A 76 6.71 17.41 3.18
N GLU A 77 7.99 17.65 2.94
CA GLU A 77 8.74 18.69 3.67
C GLU A 77 8.18 20.09 3.39
N ASN A 78 7.86 20.37 2.13
CA ASN A 78 7.40 21.70 1.70
C ASN A 78 5.90 21.94 1.94
N PHE A 79 5.07 20.90 1.85
CA PHE A 79 3.60 21.01 1.83
C PHE A 79 2.89 20.07 2.81
N GLY A 80 3.65 19.27 3.57
CA GLY A 80 3.13 18.31 4.55
C GLY A 80 2.66 19.00 5.82
N ASP A 81 1.36 19.20 5.96
CA ASP A 81 0.70 19.73 7.15
C ASP A 81 -0.59 18.99 7.52
N GLN A 82 -1.09 18.12 6.64
CA GLN A 82 -2.35 17.41 6.83
C GLN A 82 -2.18 16.13 7.67
N PRO A 83 -3.26 15.66 8.30
CA PRO A 83 -3.36 14.36 8.98
C PRO A 83 -2.90 13.16 8.15
N GLY A 84 -3.17 13.18 6.85
CA GLY A 84 -2.77 12.11 5.94
C GLY A 84 -2.97 12.49 4.49
N TYR A 85 -2.30 11.73 3.62
CA TYR A 85 -2.32 11.90 2.18
C TYR A 85 -2.53 10.57 1.46
N LEU A 86 -3.58 10.52 0.64
CA LEU A 86 -3.89 9.39 -0.22
C LEU A 86 -3.29 9.59 -1.62
N ILE A 87 -2.58 8.59 -2.10
CA ILE A 87 -1.99 8.52 -3.44
C ILE A 87 -2.99 7.77 -4.32
N LYS A 88 -3.88 8.50 -4.99
CA LYS A 88 -4.82 7.92 -5.97
C LYS A 88 -4.18 7.75 -7.34
N HIS A 89 -3.29 8.67 -7.69
CA HIS A 89 -2.60 8.67 -8.96
C HIS A 89 -1.31 7.85 -8.85
N GLY A 90 -1.12 6.91 -9.77
CA GLY A 90 0.09 6.09 -9.80
C GLY A 90 0.37 5.49 -11.17
N TRP A 91 1.34 4.60 -11.19
CA TRP A 91 1.69 3.77 -12.33
C TRP A 91 1.44 2.30 -12.00
N ILE A 92 1.05 1.52 -13.00
CA ILE A 92 1.01 0.07 -12.94
C ILE A 92 2.10 -0.43 -13.87
N TRP A 93 3.01 -1.24 -13.32
CA TRP A 93 4.08 -1.89 -14.07
C TRP A 93 3.86 -3.40 -14.06
N ARG A 94 3.62 -3.97 -15.24
CA ARG A 94 3.49 -5.42 -15.39
C ARG A 94 4.87 -6.05 -15.52
N SER A 95 5.14 -7.09 -14.74
CA SER A 95 6.33 -7.93 -14.91
C SER A 95 6.48 -8.37 -16.37
N GLY A 96 7.70 -8.23 -16.91
CA GLY A 96 8.02 -8.49 -18.31
C GLY A 96 7.84 -7.29 -19.25
N SER A 97 7.14 -6.23 -18.85
CA SER A 97 7.11 -4.98 -19.61
C SER A 97 8.43 -4.22 -19.44
N ARG A 98 9.21 -4.05 -20.51
CA ARG A 98 10.52 -3.35 -20.43
C ARG A 98 10.45 -1.84 -20.68
N CYS A 99 9.41 -1.40 -21.38
CA CYS A 99 9.40 -0.06 -21.99
C CYS A 99 8.18 0.78 -21.62
N VAL A 100 7.15 0.20 -20.97
CA VAL A 100 5.89 0.91 -20.71
C VAL A 100 5.35 0.73 -19.30
N LEU A 101 4.71 1.79 -18.82
CA LEU A 101 3.89 1.87 -17.60
C LEU A 101 2.47 2.29 -17.96
N HIS A 102 1.49 1.92 -17.15
CA HIS A 102 0.11 2.38 -17.29
C HIS A 102 -0.25 3.33 -16.15
N SER A 103 -0.68 4.55 -16.45
CA SER A 103 -1.18 5.45 -15.41
C SER A 103 -2.52 4.96 -14.86
N THR A 104 -2.71 5.06 -13.55
CA THR A 104 -3.99 4.85 -12.88
C THR A 104 -4.35 6.06 -12.03
N GLU A 105 -5.65 6.30 -11.86
CA GLU A 105 -6.24 7.30 -10.95
C GLU A 105 -6.91 6.62 -9.75
N TYR A 106 -6.70 5.31 -9.63
CA TYR A 106 -7.33 4.41 -8.68
C TYR A 106 -6.30 3.49 -8.01
N LEU A 107 -5.10 4.00 -7.75
CA LEU A 107 -4.02 3.23 -7.12
C LEU A 107 -4.46 2.70 -5.74
N ASP A 108 -5.21 3.51 -5.01
CA ASP A 108 -5.85 3.19 -3.72
C ASP A 108 -6.84 2.02 -3.79
N ARG A 109 -7.25 1.59 -4.98
CA ARG A 109 -8.10 0.40 -5.15
C ARG A 109 -7.30 -0.89 -5.27
N VAL A 110 -6.05 -0.80 -5.72
CA VAL A 110 -5.26 -1.96 -6.19
C VAL A 110 -4.04 -2.24 -5.33
N CYS A 111 -3.59 -1.28 -4.53
CA CYS A 111 -2.33 -1.39 -3.78
C CYS A 111 -2.41 -0.67 -2.42
N ALA A 112 -1.78 -1.26 -1.40
CA ALA A 112 -1.71 -0.71 -0.06
C ALA A 112 -0.62 0.35 0.13
N SER A 113 0.36 0.41 -0.78
CA SER A 113 1.38 1.46 -0.91
C SER A 113 0.77 2.75 -1.46
N CYS A 114 -0.27 3.28 -0.81
CA CYS A 114 -0.97 4.46 -1.26
C CYS A 114 -1.33 5.46 -0.15
N LEU A 115 -0.98 5.19 1.11
CA LEU A 115 -1.34 6.06 2.23
C LEU A 115 -0.10 6.53 3.00
N VAL A 116 0.02 7.85 3.11
CA VAL A 116 0.94 8.53 4.03
C VAL A 116 0.12 9.02 5.23
N ILE A 117 0.56 8.71 6.45
CA ILE A 117 -0.17 8.98 7.70
C ILE A 117 0.71 9.79 8.63
N ARG A 118 0.18 10.84 9.26
CA ARG A 118 0.89 11.52 10.35
C ARG A 118 1.01 10.59 11.55
N THR A 119 2.15 10.60 12.22
CA THR A 119 2.50 9.53 13.15
C THR A 119 1.66 9.49 14.43
N ASP A 120 1.10 10.62 14.85
CA ASP A 120 0.11 10.73 15.93
C ASP A 120 -1.27 10.11 15.59
N ILE A 121 -1.54 9.89 14.31
CA ILE A 121 -2.78 9.27 13.80
C ILE A 121 -2.56 7.81 13.46
N ALA A 122 -1.34 7.44 13.08
CA ALA A 122 -0.98 6.06 12.71
C ALA A 122 -1.36 5.03 13.78
N ASP A 123 -1.26 5.41 15.06
CA ASP A 123 -1.58 4.56 16.23
C ASP A 123 -3.02 4.73 16.73
N GLN A 124 -3.85 5.61 16.13
CA GLN A 124 -5.25 5.76 16.55
C GLN A 124 -6.07 4.52 16.16
N GLU A 125 -6.87 4.04 17.11
CA GLU A 125 -7.63 2.82 16.99
C GLU A 125 -9.05 3.05 16.46
N GLY A 126 -9.56 2.06 15.73
CA GLY A 126 -10.94 2.01 15.29
C GLY A 126 -11.27 0.66 14.65
N PRO A 127 -12.50 0.48 14.15
CA PRO A 127 -12.98 -0.77 13.57
C PRO A 127 -12.41 -0.94 12.14
N PHE A 128 -11.09 -1.16 12.05
CA PHE A 128 -10.33 -1.07 10.80
C PHE A 128 -9.82 -2.42 10.28
N ARG A 129 -9.96 -3.50 11.05
CA ARG A 129 -9.56 -4.85 10.64
C ARG A 129 -10.73 -5.58 9.99
N THR A 130 -10.62 -5.91 8.72
CA THR A 130 -11.73 -6.33 7.85
C THR A 130 -11.55 -7.70 7.18
N GLY A 131 -10.33 -8.22 7.13
CA GLY A 131 -9.93 -9.36 6.31
C GLY A 131 -8.87 -10.28 6.91
N VAL A 132 -8.47 -10.05 8.17
CA VAL A 132 -7.67 -10.98 9.00
C VAL A 132 -8.29 -11.05 10.39
N GLU A 133 -8.80 -12.23 10.77
CA GLU A 133 -9.47 -12.65 12.02
C GLU A 133 -10.08 -11.63 13.02
N GLY A 134 -11.34 -11.91 13.40
CA GLY A 134 -12.03 -11.35 14.58
C GLY A 134 -13.56 -11.43 14.53
N MET A 135 -14.15 -11.31 13.34
CA MET A 135 -15.55 -11.67 13.10
C MET A 135 -15.63 -12.44 11.79
N ARG A 136 -16.19 -13.65 11.82
CA ARG A 136 -16.85 -14.15 10.61
C ARG A 136 -17.92 -13.11 10.32
N PHE A 137 -17.70 -12.30 9.29
CA PHE A 137 -18.76 -11.43 8.81
C PHE A 137 -19.99 -12.28 8.62
N ASP A 138 -21.09 -11.84 9.23
CA ASP A 138 -22.38 -12.37 8.83
C ASP A 138 -22.58 -12.09 7.33
N GLN A 139 -23.56 -12.79 6.74
CA GLN A 139 -23.82 -12.67 5.32
C GLN A 139 -24.07 -11.21 4.89
N LEU A 140 -24.64 -10.40 5.79
CA LEU A 140 -24.88 -8.97 5.58
C LEU A 140 -23.56 -8.19 5.49
N SER A 141 -22.66 -8.33 6.46
CA SER A 141 -21.38 -7.62 6.51
C SER A 141 -20.46 -8.03 5.37
N ALA A 142 -20.49 -9.31 4.98
CA ALA A 142 -19.78 -9.79 3.79
C ALA A 142 -20.36 -9.17 2.50
N SER A 143 -21.70 -9.10 2.38
CA SER A 143 -22.34 -8.45 1.24
C SER A 143 -22.04 -6.94 1.19
N PHE A 144 -22.00 -6.28 2.33
CA PHE A 144 -21.69 -4.85 2.46
C PHE A 144 -20.24 -4.59 2.06
N ALA A 145 -19.31 -5.42 2.54
CA ALA A 145 -17.90 -5.33 2.18
C ALA A 145 -17.67 -5.51 0.67
N ALA A 146 -18.48 -6.36 0.01
CA ALA A 146 -18.43 -6.58 -1.43
C ALA A 146 -19.11 -5.46 -2.24
N ALA A 147 -20.13 -4.80 -1.68
CA ALA A 147 -20.91 -3.76 -2.37
C ALA A 147 -20.30 -2.36 -2.20
N ASP A 148 -19.66 -2.08 -1.06
CA ASP A 148 -19.05 -0.79 -0.75
C ASP A 148 -17.62 -0.97 -0.24
N HIS A 149 -16.67 -0.65 -1.13
CA HIS A 149 -15.23 -0.74 -0.87
C HIS A 149 -14.69 0.39 0.03
N TYR A 150 -15.45 1.47 0.22
CA TYR A 150 -14.95 2.70 0.86
C TYR A 150 -15.49 2.95 2.26
N SER A 151 -16.64 2.38 2.62
CA SER A 151 -17.24 2.55 3.95
C SER A 151 -16.52 1.75 5.04
N LEU A 152 -16.85 1.95 6.31
CA LEU A 152 -16.47 0.99 7.35
C LEU A 152 -17.39 -0.24 7.25
N VAL A 153 -16.86 -1.43 7.52
CA VAL A 153 -17.67 -2.65 7.52
C VAL A 153 -18.20 -2.91 8.92
N PRO A 154 -19.52 -3.10 9.12
CA PRO A 154 -20.06 -3.56 10.39
C PRO A 154 -19.35 -4.84 10.84
N GLY A 155 -19.03 -4.91 12.14
CA GLY A 155 -18.31 -6.06 12.68
C GLY A 155 -16.81 -6.11 12.38
N SER A 156 -16.21 -5.04 11.85
CA SER A 156 -14.75 -4.96 11.74
C SER A 156 -14.08 -5.04 13.11
N GLY A 157 -12.96 -5.75 13.20
CA GLY A 157 -12.13 -5.81 14.39
C GLY A 157 -11.41 -4.48 14.66
N THR A 158 -11.05 -4.25 15.93
CA THR A 158 -10.31 -3.06 16.33
C THR A 158 -8.82 -3.19 15.98
N SER A 159 -8.26 -2.16 15.37
CA SER A 159 -6.82 -2.04 15.07
C SER A 159 -6.47 -0.56 14.82
N THR A 160 -5.20 -0.26 14.59
CA THR A 160 -4.77 1.11 14.28
C THR A 160 -4.92 1.47 12.79
N VAL A 161 -4.89 2.76 12.47
CA VAL A 161 -4.90 3.23 11.06
C VAL A 161 -3.72 2.65 10.27
N LEU A 162 -2.54 2.51 10.88
CA LEU A 162 -1.40 1.90 10.20
C LEU A 162 -1.58 0.38 10.07
N LEU A 163 -1.98 -0.29 11.14
CA LEU A 163 -2.07 -1.76 11.26
C LEU A 163 -3.43 -2.30 10.84
N ASN A 164 -3.98 -1.80 9.74
CA ASN A 164 -5.14 -2.40 9.09
C ASN A 164 -4.76 -3.27 7.89
N ASP A 165 -5.72 -4.10 7.49
CA ASP A 165 -5.62 -5.11 6.44
C ASP A 165 -6.34 -4.73 5.13
N SER A 166 -6.80 -3.49 5.03
CA SER A 166 -7.55 -3.00 3.87
C SER A 166 -7.13 -1.60 3.48
N HIS A 167 -6.65 -1.48 2.24
CA HIS A 167 -6.23 -0.23 1.64
C HIS A 167 -7.35 0.57 0.97
N GLN A 168 -8.55 -0.01 0.87
CA GLN A 168 -9.67 0.63 0.18
C GLN A 168 -10.50 1.56 1.08
N ARG A 169 -10.31 1.46 2.41
CA ARG A 169 -11.19 2.10 3.41
C ARG A 169 -10.58 3.31 4.10
N TYR A 170 -9.38 3.74 3.70
CA TYR A 170 -8.67 4.83 4.36
C TYR A 170 -9.49 6.12 4.50
N ALA A 171 -10.29 6.48 3.49
CA ALA A 171 -11.16 7.65 3.57
C ALA A 171 -12.19 7.55 4.71
N ALA A 172 -12.85 6.40 4.86
CA ALA A 172 -13.80 6.19 5.96
C ALA A 172 -13.10 6.05 7.32
N GLN A 173 -11.91 5.45 7.37
CA GLN A 173 -11.12 5.36 8.60
C GLN A 173 -10.73 6.74 9.13
N PHE A 174 -10.25 7.62 8.25
CA PHE A 174 -9.94 9.01 8.61
C PHE A 174 -11.20 9.79 9.01
N ALA A 175 -12.30 9.64 8.26
CA ALA A 175 -13.57 10.28 8.59
C ALA A 175 -14.12 9.83 9.95
N PHE A 176 -14.01 8.54 10.27
CA PHE A 176 -14.40 7.98 11.57
C PHE A 176 -13.64 8.62 12.74
N LEU A 177 -12.35 8.90 12.55
CA LEU A 177 -11.51 9.58 13.53
C LEU A 177 -11.65 11.12 13.51
N GLY A 178 -12.48 11.67 12.64
CA GLY A 178 -12.65 13.12 12.49
C GLY A 178 -11.47 13.83 11.81
N HIS A 179 -10.60 13.09 11.10
CA HIS A 179 -9.44 13.64 10.40
C HIS A 179 -9.70 13.83 8.91
N LYS A 180 -9.12 14.89 8.35
CA LYS A 180 -9.13 15.11 6.90
C LYS A 180 -8.08 14.23 6.21
N LEU A 181 -8.49 13.51 5.17
CA LEU A 181 -7.58 12.81 4.26
C LEU A 181 -7.40 13.62 2.97
N SER A 182 -6.20 14.15 2.75
CA SER A 182 -5.87 14.91 1.53
C SER A 182 -5.31 14.01 0.44
N SER A 183 -5.02 14.54 -0.75
CA SER A 183 -4.45 13.75 -1.86
C SER A 183 -3.03 14.22 -2.21
N VAL A 184 -2.17 13.28 -2.60
CA VAL A 184 -0.89 13.62 -3.25
C VAL A 184 -1.18 14.05 -4.70
N PRO A 185 -0.69 15.22 -5.16
CA PRO A 185 -1.11 15.81 -6.45
C PRO A 185 -0.34 15.26 -7.66
N PHE A 186 0.43 14.19 -7.50
CA PHE A 186 1.20 13.57 -8.57
C PHE A 186 1.23 12.05 -8.42
N LYS A 187 1.70 11.37 -9.48
CA LYS A 187 1.88 9.92 -9.48
C LYS A 187 3.08 9.58 -8.62
N ALA A 188 2.85 9.19 -7.38
CA ALA A 188 3.92 9.00 -6.41
C ALA A 188 4.38 7.55 -6.27
N VAL A 189 3.66 6.60 -6.87
CA VAL A 189 3.95 5.15 -6.71
C VAL A 189 3.81 4.42 -8.04
N VAL A 190 4.69 3.44 -8.24
CA VAL A 190 4.59 2.41 -9.27
C VAL A 190 4.23 1.10 -8.58
N TYR A 191 3.01 0.63 -8.82
CA TYR A 191 2.53 -0.67 -8.37
C TYR A 191 3.00 -1.76 -9.33
N ARG A 192 3.72 -2.77 -8.83
CA ARG A 192 4.15 -3.91 -9.64
C ARG A 192 3.09 -5.03 -9.67
N THR A 193 2.83 -5.57 -10.86
CA THR A 193 1.84 -6.65 -11.07
C THR A 193 2.46 -7.85 -11.76
N GLY A 194 1.97 -9.06 -11.42
CA GLY A 194 2.47 -10.30 -12.01
C GLY A 194 3.85 -10.71 -11.52
N ASN A 195 4.24 -10.28 -10.32
CA ASN A 195 5.33 -10.86 -9.57
C ASN A 195 4.83 -12.18 -8.96
N PRO A 196 5.48 -13.35 -9.18
CA PRO A 196 5.02 -14.64 -8.65
C PRO A 196 4.93 -14.68 -7.12
N GLU A 197 5.64 -13.79 -6.42
CA GLU A 197 5.57 -13.65 -4.95
C GLU A 197 4.45 -12.71 -4.45
N SER A 198 3.68 -12.10 -5.37
CA SER A 198 2.64 -11.12 -5.02
C SER A 198 1.24 -11.74 -5.17
N ASN A 199 0.46 -11.69 -4.09
CA ASN A 199 -0.93 -12.19 -4.01
C ASN A 199 -1.93 -11.26 -4.73
N SER A 200 -1.65 -10.91 -5.98
CA SER A 200 -2.58 -10.11 -6.80
C SER A 200 -3.61 -11.01 -7.48
N ALA A 201 -4.90 -10.80 -7.16
CA ALA A 201 -5.99 -11.43 -7.87
C ALA A 201 -5.99 -10.98 -9.35
N GLY A 202 -5.73 -11.92 -10.25
CA GLY A 202 -5.83 -11.69 -11.68
C GLY A 202 -7.28 -11.41 -12.08
N LEU A 203 -7.54 -10.21 -12.60
CA LEU A 203 -8.81 -9.93 -13.28
C LEU A 203 -8.91 -10.82 -14.53
N LYS A 204 -9.91 -11.72 -14.57
CA LYS A 204 -10.24 -12.50 -15.78
C LYS A 204 -10.63 -11.52 -16.89
N ALA A 205 -9.99 -11.67 -18.04
CA ALA A 205 -10.15 -10.75 -19.16
C ALA A 205 -11.45 -11.04 -19.93
N GLU A 206 -12.40 -10.12 -19.87
CA GLU A 206 -13.40 -9.93 -20.92
C GLU A 206 -12.76 -9.28 -22.15
N TRP A 207 -13.37 -9.46 -23.32
CA TRP A 207 -12.88 -8.86 -24.56
C TRP A 207 -12.94 -7.33 -24.46
N PRO A 208 -11.81 -6.62 -24.59
CA PRO A 208 -11.77 -5.19 -24.33
C PRO A 208 -12.51 -4.41 -25.43
N THR A 209 -13.45 -3.56 -25.02
CA THR A 209 -14.16 -2.67 -25.95
C THR A 209 -13.21 -1.63 -26.58
N PRO A 210 -13.53 -1.05 -27.75
CA PRO A 210 -12.71 0.01 -28.36
C PRO A 210 -12.47 1.22 -27.42
N ARG A 211 -13.45 1.55 -26.57
CA ARG A 211 -13.30 2.57 -25.53
C ARG A 211 -12.26 2.17 -24.47
N MET A 212 -12.27 0.89 -24.06
CA MET A 212 -11.25 0.36 -23.14
C MET A 212 -9.86 0.34 -23.78
N ILE A 213 -9.76 0.00 -25.07
CA ILE A 213 -8.49 0.02 -25.82
C ILE A 213 -7.94 1.45 -25.91
N LEU A 214 -8.77 2.42 -26.32
CA LEU A 214 -8.36 3.82 -26.39
C LEU A 214 -7.96 4.36 -25.01
N GLY A 215 -8.72 4.01 -23.96
CA GLY A 215 -8.39 4.35 -22.58
C GLY A 215 -7.08 3.71 -22.12
N THR A 216 -6.78 2.49 -22.54
CA THR A 216 -5.49 1.83 -22.26
C THR A 216 -4.36 2.55 -22.96
N ILE A 217 -4.47 2.87 -24.25
CA ILE A 217 -3.45 3.63 -25.00
C ILE A 217 -3.20 4.99 -24.35
N ARG A 218 -4.26 5.73 -23.98
CA ARG A 218 -4.15 7.03 -23.30
C ARG A 218 -3.48 6.96 -21.93
N ARG A 219 -3.53 5.82 -21.26
CA ARG A 219 -2.89 5.58 -19.96
C ARG A 219 -1.48 5.01 -20.08
N THR A 220 -1.15 4.38 -21.20
CA THR A 220 0.19 3.87 -21.47
C THR A 220 1.18 5.03 -21.64
N ARG A 221 2.34 4.91 -21.00
CA ARG A 221 3.47 5.83 -21.14
C ARG A 221 4.75 5.05 -21.32
N LEU A 222 5.62 5.57 -22.18
CA LEU A 222 6.97 5.06 -22.31
C LEU A 222 7.77 5.37 -21.05
N ILE A 223 8.60 4.42 -20.64
CA ILE A 223 9.55 4.59 -19.54
C ILE A 223 10.68 5.50 -20.02
N THR A 224 10.59 6.78 -19.67
CA THR A 224 11.59 7.80 -20.00
C THR A 224 12.76 7.77 -19.02
N LYS A 225 13.88 8.40 -19.36
CA LYS A 225 15.02 8.59 -18.43
C LYS A 225 14.60 9.29 -17.13
N ASN A 226 13.62 10.21 -17.21
CA ASN A 226 13.11 10.91 -16.03
C ASN A 226 12.34 9.94 -15.11
N LEU A 227 11.44 9.11 -15.66
CA LEU A 227 10.73 8.09 -14.87
C LEU A 227 11.69 7.07 -14.27
N ARG A 228 12.73 6.66 -15.02
CA ARG A 228 13.78 5.76 -14.52
C ARG A 228 14.48 6.33 -13.30
N ARG A 229 14.88 7.60 -13.36
CA ARG A 229 15.55 8.28 -12.26
C ARG A 229 14.62 8.56 -11.08
N GLU A 230 13.37 8.93 -11.35
CA GLU A 230 12.38 9.26 -10.31
C GLU A 230 11.99 8.05 -9.45
N PHE A 231 11.90 6.87 -10.05
CA PHE A 231 11.46 5.63 -9.39
C PHE A 231 12.56 4.57 -9.28
N ALA A 232 13.81 4.92 -9.58
CA ALA A 232 14.96 3.99 -9.58
C ALA A 232 14.74 2.71 -10.43
N LEU A 233 14.06 2.82 -11.58
CA LEU A 233 13.68 1.67 -12.43
C LEU A 233 14.89 0.95 -13.05
N ASP A 234 16.07 1.56 -13.07
CA ASP A 234 17.29 0.97 -13.65
C ASP A 234 17.93 -0.10 -12.75
N PHE A 235 17.50 -0.18 -11.49
CA PHE A 235 17.94 -1.19 -10.52
C PHE A 235 16.99 -2.39 -10.44
N VAL A 236 15.98 -2.45 -11.31
CA VAL A 236 14.96 -3.50 -11.37
C VAL A 236 15.09 -4.19 -12.74
N GLY A 237 16.09 -5.08 -12.86
CA GLY A 237 16.43 -5.80 -14.09
C GLY A 237 16.65 -7.27 -13.85
#